data_AF-A0A6M1MGT0-F1
#
_entry.id   AF-A0A6M1MGT0-F1
#
_cell.length_a   1.000
_cell.length_b   1.000
_cell.length_c   1.000
_cell.angle_alpha   90.00
_cell.angle_beta   90.00
_cell.angle_gamma   90.00
#
_symmetry.space_group_name_H-M   'P 1'
#
loop_
_entity.id
_entity.type
_entity.pdbx_description
1 polymer ?
#
loop_
_entity_poly.entity_id
_entity_poly.type
_entity_poly.pdbx_seq_one_letter_code
_entity_poly.pdbx_strand_id
1 'polypeptide(L)'
;MSDGLLLGLFGLVLLAILLLLLARSRRSAHEADARPQAVVDGSNVMHWQDNTPRLGPVIAVLDLLDRRGYRAGVIFDANAGYKLTGRYLHDGDFGALLGIGADRVLVVPKGTQADPFLLTHASDADAIVVSNDRFRDRIAEFPKMGRPGRLVRGGWKDGKPWLDLPER
;
A
#
# COMPACT_ATOMS: atom_id res chain seq x y z
N MET A 1 46.95 -21.69 -25.92
CA MET A 1 45.62 -22.33 -25.71
C MET A 1 44.96 -21.84 -24.41
N SER A 2 45.10 -20.56 -24.04
CA SER A 2 44.68 -20.02 -22.74
C SER A 2 43.57 -18.97 -22.85
N ASP A 3 43.60 -18.15 -23.90
CA ASP A 3 42.82 -16.91 -23.94
C ASP A 3 41.34 -17.16 -24.32
N GLY A 4 41.10 -18.12 -25.22
CA GLY A 4 39.74 -18.55 -25.58
C GLY A 4 39.02 -19.27 -24.43
N LEU A 5 39.76 -19.95 -23.55
CA LEU A 5 39.22 -20.60 -22.34
C LEU A 5 38.82 -19.56 -21.29
N LEU A 6 39.64 -18.52 -21.10
CA LEU A 6 39.31 -17.41 -20.20
C LEU A 6 38.09 -16.62 -20.67
N LEU A 7 38.00 -16.32 -21.97
CA LEU A 7 36.85 -15.60 -22.55
C LEU A 7 35.55 -16.41 -22.44
N GLY A 8 35.62 -17.72 -22.66
CA GLY A 8 34.47 -18.62 -22.49
C GLY A 8 33.98 -18.69 -21.04
N LEU A 9 34.90 -18.75 -20.07
CA LEU A 9 34.56 -18.75 -18.65
C LEU A 9 33.93 -17.41 -18.22
N PHE A 10 34.43 -16.29 -18.73
CA PHE A 10 33.87 -14.97 -18.44
C PHE A 10 32.44 -14.82 -18.98
N GLY A 11 32.17 -15.31 -20.19
CA GLY A 11 30.82 -15.33 -20.77
C GLY A 11 29.83 -16.17 -19.95
N LEU A 12 30.25 -17.34 -19.47
CA LEU A 12 29.43 -18.20 -18.61
C LEU A 12 29.14 -17.55 -17.25
N VAL A 13 30.11 -16.87 -16.65
CA VAL A 13 29.91 -16.14 -15.38
C VAL A 13 28.94 -14.98 -15.57
N LEU A 14 29.09 -14.18 -16.64
CA LEU A 14 28.15 -13.09 -16.94
C LEU A 14 26.73 -13.59 -17.20
N LEU A 15 26.59 -14.70 -17.94
CA LEU A 15 25.29 -15.32 -18.18
C LEU A 15 24.68 -15.83 -16.88
N ALA A 16 25.46 -16.48 -16.01
CA ALA A 16 24.98 -16.94 -14.71
C ALA A 16 24.53 -15.78 -13.82
N ILE A 17 25.29 -14.67 -13.78
CA ILE A 17 24.92 -13.46 -13.04
C ILE A 17 23.62 -12.88 -13.60
N LEU A 18 23.49 -12.75 -14.92
CA LEU A 18 22.26 -12.25 -15.55
C LEU A 18 21.05 -13.13 -15.23
N LEU A 19 21.19 -14.45 -15.33
CA LEU A 19 20.14 -15.41 -14.99
C LEU A 19 19.77 -15.33 -13.50
N LEU A 20 20.75 -15.15 -12.60
CA LEU A 20 20.50 -14.95 -11.18
C LEU A 20 19.76 -13.63 -10.91
N LEU A 21 20.11 -12.54 -11.58
CA LEU A 21 19.42 -11.25 -11.47
C LEU A 21 17.98 -11.34 -11.97
N LEU A 22 17.76 -12.00 -13.11
CA LEU A 22 16.41 -12.24 -13.66
C LEU A 22 15.57 -13.14 -12.74
N ALA A 23 16.17 -14.22 -12.21
CA ALA A 23 15.50 -15.12 -11.27
C ALA A 23 15.16 -14.40 -9.95
N ARG A 24 16.04 -13.54 -9.45
CA ARG A 24 15.81 -12.73 -8.25
C ARG A 24 14.70 -11.71 -8.46
N SER A 25 14.69 -11.01 -9.60
CA SER A 25 13.62 -10.08 -9.98
C SER A 25 12.26 -10.78 -10.07
N ARG A 26 12.21 -11.95 -10.74
CA ARG A 26 10.98 -12.77 -10.83
C ARG A 26 10.52 -13.29 -9.46
N ARG A 27 11.44 -13.70 -8.58
CA ARG A 27 11.09 -14.11 -7.21
C ARG A 27 10.57 -12.95 -6.39
N SER A 28 11.18 -11.76 -6.46
CA SER A 28 10.68 -10.57 -5.78
C SER A 28 9.27 -10.17 -6.25
N ALA A 29 8.99 -10.27 -7.56
CA ALA A 29 7.65 -10.01 -8.09
C ALA A 29 6.64 -11.07 -7.61
N HIS A 30 7.01 -12.36 -7.62
CA HIS A 30 6.15 -13.45 -7.16
C HIS A 30 5.92 -13.43 -5.63
N GLU A 31 6.93 -13.07 -4.83
CA GLU A 31 6.79 -12.87 -3.39
C GLU A 31 5.94 -11.64 -3.07
N ALA A 32 6.03 -10.57 -3.87
CA ALA A 32 5.14 -9.42 -3.73
C ALA A 32 3.68 -9.77 -4.04
N ASP A 33 3.45 -10.73 -4.94
CA ASP A 33 2.13 -11.27 -5.31
C ASP A 33 1.56 -12.22 -4.23
N ALA A 34 2.44 -12.90 -3.48
CA ALA A 34 2.05 -13.79 -2.38
C ALA A 34 1.78 -13.05 -1.05
N ARG A 35 2.19 -11.78 -0.92
CA ARG A 35 1.90 -11.01 0.30
C ARG A 35 0.40 -10.71 0.38
N PRO A 36 -0.22 -10.85 1.56
CA PRO A 36 -1.58 -10.38 1.76
C PRO A 36 -1.64 -8.87 1.53
N GLN A 37 -2.69 -8.44 0.83
CA GLN A 37 -2.85 -7.05 0.43
C GLN A 37 -3.56 -6.24 1.54
N ALA A 38 -3.24 -4.95 1.63
CA ALA A 38 -3.93 -3.99 2.47
C ALA A 38 -4.20 -2.71 1.68
N VAL A 39 -5.33 -2.06 1.94
CA VAL A 39 -5.66 -0.75 1.40
C VAL A 39 -5.85 0.20 2.57
N VAL A 40 -5.04 1.25 2.61
CA VAL A 40 -5.11 2.28 3.64
C VAL A 40 -6.00 3.41 3.15
N ASP A 41 -7.00 3.76 3.95
CA ASP A 41 -7.77 4.99 3.78
C ASP A 41 -6.91 6.17 4.25
N GLY A 42 -6.18 6.76 3.31
CA GLY A 42 -5.23 7.83 3.60
C GLY A 42 -5.91 9.07 4.16
N SER A 43 -7.12 9.39 3.68
CA SER A 43 -7.88 10.55 4.15
C SER A 43 -8.46 10.37 5.54
N ASN A 44 -8.68 9.14 6.00
CA ASN A 44 -8.99 8.84 7.39
C ASN A 44 -7.74 8.81 8.28
N VAL A 45 -6.72 8.08 7.84
CA VAL A 45 -5.51 7.80 8.63
C VAL A 45 -4.67 9.05 8.87
N MET A 46 -4.65 10.00 7.93
CA MET A 46 -3.89 11.25 8.10
C MET A 46 -4.32 12.08 9.31
N HIS A 47 -5.49 11.80 9.90
CA HIS A 47 -6.02 12.47 11.09
C HIS A 47 -5.78 11.70 12.41
N TRP A 48 -5.16 10.52 12.40
CA TRP A 48 -5.15 9.63 13.58
C TRP A 48 -4.36 10.13 14.79
N GLN A 49 -3.41 11.04 14.62
CA GLN A 49 -2.55 11.49 15.73
C GLN A 49 -3.28 12.46 16.68
N ASP A 50 -3.84 13.54 16.14
CA ASP A 50 -4.44 14.63 16.90
C ASP A 50 -5.57 15.33 16.10
N ASN A 51 -6.17 14.60 15.16
CA ASN A 51 -7.16 15.10 14.21
C ASN A 51 -6.64 16.19 13.24
N THR A 52 -5.35 16.54 13.27
CA THR A 52 -4.72 17.39 12.26
C THR A 52 -4.29 16.55 11.06
N PRO A 53 -4.60 16.93 9.82
CA PRO A 53 -4.16 16.19 8.65
C PRO A 53 -2.63 16.21 8.54
N ARG A 54 -2.00 15.03 8.61
CA ARG A 54 -0.55 14.84 8.45
C ARG A 54 -0.25 13.54 7.73
N LEU A 55 0.83 13.51 6.96
CA LEU A 55 1.30 12.27 6.33
C LEU A 55 2.02 11.33 7.29
N GLY A 56 2.57 11.84 8.41
CA GLY A 56 3.30 11.04 9.40
C GLY A 56 2.52 9.79 9.88
N PRO A 57 1.25 9.90 10.27
CA PRO A 57 0.41 8.75 10.59
C PRO A 57 0.27 7.74 9.45
N VAL A 58 0.08 8.19 8.21
CA VAL A 58 -0.07 7.32 7.03
C VAL A 58 1.22 6.54 6.77
N ILE A 59 2.37 7.22 6.81
CA ILE A 59 3.70 6.61 6.66
C ILE A 59 3.93 5.56 7.76
N ALA A 60 3.64 5.90 9.01
CA ALA A 60 3.84 4.97 10.11
C ALA A 60 2.92 3.72 10.01
N VAL A 61 1.71 3.87 9.49
CA VAL A 61 0.80 2.75 9.22
C VAL A 61 1.32 1.88 8.08
N LEU A 62 1.82 2.46 6.99
CA LEU A 62 2.47 1.73 5.90
C LEU A 62 3.66 0.92 6.40
N ASP A 63 4.52 1.52 7.22
CA ASP A 63 5.66 0.85 7.83
C ASP A 63 5.24 -0.30 8.76
N LEU A 64 4.17 -0.10 9.54
CA LEU A 64 3.62 -1.14 10.39
C LEU A 64 3.09 -2.32 9.55
N LEU A 65 2.36 -2.04 8.47
CA LEU A 65 1.83 -3.07 7.58
C LEU A 65 2.95 -3.86 6.89
N ASP A 66 3.98 -3.18 6.39
CA ASP A 66 5.15 -3.85 5.76
C ASP A 66 5.87 -4.75 6.76
N ARG A 67 6.12 -4.29 7.99
CA ARG A 67 6.70 -5.13 9.08
C ARG A 67 5.83 -6.33 9.46
N ARG A 68 4.51 -6.26 9.23
CA ARG A 68 3.55 -7.37 9.42
C ARG A 68 3.39 -8.23 8.15
N GLY A 69 4.18 -7.97 7.11
CA GLY A 69 4.23 -8.75 5.88
C GLY A 69 3.11 -8.43 4.88
N TYR A 70 2.39 -7.32 5.05
CA TYR A 70 1.39 -6.88 4.08
C TYR A 70 2.03 -6.08 2.95
N ARG A 71 1.45 -6.16 1.76
CA ARG A 71 1.68 -5.18 0.68
C ARG A 71 0.54 -4.17 0.71
N ALA A 72 0.84 -2.92 1.06
CA ALA A 72 -0.18 -1.89 1.26
C ALA A 72 -0.28 -0.90 0.07
N GLY A 73 -1.48 -0.58 -0.39
CA GLY A 73 -1.76 0.62 -1.18
C GLY A 73 -2.44 1.71 -0.32
N VAL A 74 -2.51 2.93 -0.82
CA VAL A 74 -3.23 4.04 -0.15
C VAL A 74 -4.22 4.67 -1.10
N ILE A 75 -5.44 4.90 -0.63
CA ILE A 75 -6.45 5.67 -1.38
C ILE A 75 -6.77 6.94 -0.59
N PHE A 76 -6.77 8.06 -1.28
CA PHE A 76 -7.15 9.37 -0.75
C PHE A 76 -8.42 9.89 -1.42
N ASP A 77 -9.24 10.59 -0.65
CA ASP A 77 -10.27 11.47 -1.19
C ASP A 77 -9.64 12.61 -2.03
N ALA A 78 -10.44 13.20 -2.92
CA ALA A 78 -9.96 14.25 -3.82
C ALA A 78 -9.50 15.54 -3.09
N ASN A 79 -9.83 15.69 -1.80
CA ASN A 79 -9.53 16.88 -1.02
C ASN A 79 -8.28 16.74 -0.14
N ALA A 80 -7.71 15.54 0.00
CA ALA A 80 -6.60 15.26 0.88
C ALA A 80 -5.40 16.21 0.64
N GLY A 81 -5.06 16.44 -0.62
CA GLY A 81 -3.97 17.35 -0.99
C GLY A 81 -4.18 18.77 -0.46
N TYR A 82 -5.42 19.29 -0.58
CA TYR A 82 -5.76 20.62 -0.08
C TYR A 82 -5.68 20.69 1.45
N LYS A 83 -6.14 19.65 2.15
CA LYS A 83 -6.03 19.57 3.62
C LYS A 83 -4.59 19.52 4.11
N LEU A 84 -3.69 18.89 3.35
CA LEU A 84 -2.29 18.71 3.74
C LEU A 84 -1.38 19.86 3.33
N THR A 85 -1.62 20.46 2.16
CA THR A 85 -0.66 21.38 1.52
C THR A 85 -1.30 22.65 0.95
N GLY A 86 -2.62 22.81 1.06
CA GLY A 86 -3.34 23.96 0.50
C GLY A 86 -3.56 23.91 -1.02
N ARG A 87 -3.13 22.84 -1.71
CA ARG A 87 -3.33 22.65 -3.16
C ARG A 87 -3.71 21.21 -3.50
N TYR A 88 -4.25 21.00 -4.70
CA TYR A 88 -4.48 19.64 -5.22
C TYR A 88 -3.15 18.88 -5.37
N LEU A 89 -3.18 17.58 -5.05
CA LEU A 89 -2.10 16.62 -5.22
C LEU A 89 -2.66 15.39 -5.94
N HIS A 90 -1.92 14.85 -6.90
CA HIS A 90 -2.27 13.62 -7.61
C HIS A 90 -1.51 12.41 -7.05
N ASP A 91 -1.78 11.22 -7.58
CA ASP A 91 -1.23 9.93 -7.15
C ASP A 91 0.30 9.95 -7.02
N GLY A 92 1.00 10.40 -8.07
CA GLY A 92 2.46 10.56 -8.06
C GLY A 92 3.01 11.54 -7.01
N ASP A 93 2.32 12.65 -6.72
CA ASP A 93 2.74 13.58 -5.66
C ASP A 93 2.71 12.87 -4.30
N PHE A 94 1.60 12.19 -4.01
CA PHE A 94 1.44 11.43 -2.77
C PHE A 94 2.40 10.23 -2.70
N GLY A 95 2.62 9.51 -3.80
CA GLY A 95 3.61 8.43 -3.85
C GLY A 95 4.99 8.92 -3.44
N ALA A 96 5.44 10.05 -3.99
CA ALA A 96 6.71 10.68 -3.62
C ALA A 96 6.74 11.08 -2.13
N LEU A 97 5.68 11.71 -1.61
CA LEU A 97 5.62 12.13 -0.20
C LEU A 97 5.54 10.96 0.78
N LEU A 98 4.92 9.84 0.39
CA LEU A 98 4.79 8.63 1.20
C LEU A 98 6.00 7.68 1.06
N GLY A 99 6.87 7.91 0.08
CA GLY A 99 8.01 7.02 -0.20
C GLY A 99 7.59 5.68 -0.81
N ILE A 100 6.45 5.61 -1.50
CA ILE A 100 5.96 4.41 -2.19
C ILE A 100 5.72 4.69 -3.67
N GLY A 101 5.68 3.64 -4.49
CA GLY A 101 5.39 3.78 -5.92
C GLY A 101 4.01 4.41 -6.16
N ALA A 102 3.91 5.24 -7.20
CA ALA A 102 2.65 5.89 -7.58
C ALA A 102 1.56 4.88 -7.95
N ASP A 103 1.94 3.70 -8.42
CA ASP A 103 1.06 2.55 -8.68
C ASP A 103 0.38 1.98 -7.41
N ARG A 104 0.88 2.37 -6.23
CA ARG A 104 0.31 2.00 -4.91
C ARG A 104 -0.50 3.14 -4.28
N VAL A 105 -0.73 4.23 -5.01
CA VAL A 105 -1.52 5.37 -4.54
C VAL A 105 -2.63 5.67 -5.53
N LEU A 106 -3.82 5.96 -5.01
CA LEU A 106 -4.93 6.48 -5.81
C LEU A 106 -5.55 7.69 -5.10
N VAL A 107 -5.59 8.83 -5.77
CA VAL A 107 -6.41 9.98 -5.40
C VAL A 107 -7.67 9.91 -6.24
N VAL A 108 -8.83 9.76 -5.59
CA VAL A 108 -10.09 9.64 -6.32
C VAL A 108 -10.42 10.93 -7.08
N PRO A 109 -11.15 10.86 -8.20
CA PRO A 109 -11.54 12.04 -8.96
C PRO A 109 -12.30 13.08 -8.12
N LYS A 110 -12.17 14.35 -8.50
CA LYS A 110 -12.92 15.42 -7.83
C LYS A 110 -14.43 15.16 -7.93
N GLY A 111 -15.13 15.34 -6.81
CA GLY A 111 -16.58 15.16 -6.72
C GLY A 111 -17.03 13.71 -6.51
N THR A 112 -16.10 12.77 -6.35
CA THR A 112 -16.41 11.38 -5.98
C THR A 112 -16.02 11.10 -4.52
N GLN A 113 -16.69 10.11 -3.92
CA GLN A 113 -16.35 9.60 -2.60
C GLN A 113 -15.27 8.52 -2.72
N ALA A 114 -14.39 8.41 -1.72
CA ALA A 114 -13.33 7.39 -1.71
C ALA A 114 -13.86 5.98 -1.36
N ASP A 115 -14.94 5.88 -0.59
CA ASP A 115 -15.45 4.61 -0.05
C ASP A 115 -15.69 3.53 -1.13
N PRO A 116 -16.34 3.82 -2.29
CA PRO A 116 -16.53 2.80 -3.31
C PRO A 116 -15.20 2.30 -3.88
N PHE A 117 -14.20 3.18 -4.04
CA PHE A 117 -12.87 2.80 -4.52
C PHE A 117 -12.12 1.94 -3.51
N LEU A 118 -12.17 2.30 -2.22
CA LEU A 118 -11.62 1.52 -1.11
C LEU A 118 -12.21 0.10 -1.08
N LEU A 119 -13.54 0.01 -1.07
CA LEU A 119 -14.23 -1.27 -0.95
C LEU A 119 -14.09 -2.14 -2.22
N THR A 120 -14.13 -1.54 -3.41
CA THR A 120 -13.92 -2.24 -4.68
C THR A 120 -12.52 -2.82 -4.75
N HIS A 121 -11.50 -1.97 -4.56
CA HIS A 121 -10.11 -2.41 -4.64
C HIS A 121 -9.79 -3.49 -3.61
N ALA A 122 -10.30 -3.34 -2.38
CA ALA A 122 -10.09 -4.35 -1.35
C ALA A 122 -10.85 -5.66 -1.62
N SER A 123 -12.06 -5.60 -2.16
CA SER A 123 -12.84 -6.79 -2.53
C SER A 123 -12.21 -7.58 -3.68
N ASP A 124 -11.65 -6.87 -4.66
CA ASP A 124 -11.03 -7.46 -5.85
C ASP A 124 -9.67 -8.08 -5.55
N ALA A 125 -8.86 -7.38 -4.73
CA ALA A 125 -7.52 -7.83 -4.34
C ALA A 125 -7.50 -8.75 -3.10
N ASP A 126 -8.67 -9.16 -2.60
CA ASP A 126 -8.84 -9.86 -1.33
C ASP A 126 -8.06 -9.21 -0.16
N ALA A 127 -8.04 -7.88 -0.14
CA ALA A 127 -7.27 -7.09 0.82
C ALA A 127 -8.07 -6.85 2.12
N ILE A 128 -7.35 -6.40 3.15
CA ILE A 128 -7.96 -5.68 4.29
C ILE A 128 -8.05 -4.18 3.98
N VAL A 129 -9.01 -3.48 4.59
CA VAL A 129 -9.09 -2.02 4.57
C VAL A 129 -8.71 -1.48 5.94
N VAL A 130 -7.74 -0.57 5.99
CA VAL A 130 -7.34 0.14 7.20
C VAL A 130 -8.03 1.50 7.22
N SER A 131 -9.09 1.60 8.04
CA SER A 131 -9.86 2.82 8.28
C SER A 131 -10.64 2.68 9.59
N ASN A 132 -10.95 3.81 10.23
CA ASN A 132 -11.91 3.84 11.34
C ASN A 132 -13.36 4.08 10.89
N ASP A 133 -13.60 4.33 9.59
CA ASP A 133 -14.95 4.35 9.03
C ASP A 133 -15.54 2.93 8.97
N ARG A 134 -16.86 2.84 9.16
CA ARG A 134 -17.63 1.60 9.03
C ARG A 134 -18.25 1.42 7.65
N PHE A 135 -18.21 2.43 6.78
CA PHE A 135 -18.77 2.40 5.43
C PHE A 135 -20.23 1.92 5.38
N ARG A 136 -21.05 2.31 6.36
CA ARG A 136 -22.37 1.69 6.61
C ARG A 136 -23.29 1.74 5.39
N ASP A 137 -23.20 2.82 4.61
CA ASP A 137 -24.06 3.09 3.46
C ASP A 137 -23.57 2.39 2.18
N ARG A 138 -22.43 1.69 2.22
CA ARG A 138 -21.81 1.03 1.06
C ARG A 138 -21.52 -0.43 1.31
N ILE A 139 -21.21 -0.82 2.56
CA ILE A 139 -20.74 -2.17 2.89
C ILE A 139 -21.72 -3.28 2.48
N ALA A 140 -23.03 -2.98 2.41
CA ALA A 140 -24.05 -3.91 1.94
C ALA A 140 -23.84 -4.33 0.47
N GLU A 141 -23.26 -3.46 -0.35
CA GLU A 141 -22.90 -3.74 -1.75
C GLU A 141 -21.62 -4.57 -1.88
N PHE A 142 -20.86 -4.73 -0.78
CA PHE A 142 -19.60 -5.46 -0.74
C PHE A 142 -19.63 -6.57 0.34
N PRO A 143 -20.38 -7.67 0.15
CA PRO A 143 -20.53 -8.73 1.15
C PRO A 143 -19.21 -9.34 1.65
N LYS A 144 -18.17 -9.39 0.79
CA LYS A 144 -16.84 -9.84 1.19
C LYS A 144 -16.24 -8.94 2.27
N MET A 145 -16.42 -7.63 2.16
CA MET A 145 -15.86 -6.63 3.06
C MET A 145 -16.61 -6.53 4.39
N GLY A 146 -17.86 -7.00 4.44
CA GLY A 146 -18.63 -7.10 5.69
C GLY A 146 -18.18 -8.23 6.63
N ARG A 147 -17.26 -9.10 6.20
CA ARG A 147 -16.76 -10.23 7.01
C ARG A 147 -15.82 -9.74 8.13
N PRO A 148 -15.79 -10.41 9.29
CA PRO A 148 -14.82 -10.11 10.35
C PRO A 148 -13.38 -10.12 9.81
N GLY A 149 -12.54 -9.20 10.29
CA GLY A 149 -11.14 -9.09 9.92
C GLY A 149 -10.84 -8.39 8.57
N ARG A 150 -11.87 -7.97 7.82
CA ARG A 150 -11.69 -7.23 6.55
C ARG A 150 -11.55 -5.73 6.74
N LEU A 151 -12.31 -5.15 7.66
CA LEU A 151 -12.15 -3.75 8.07
C LEU A 151 -11.30 -3.72 9.34
N VAL A 152 -10.07 -3.25 9.20
CA VAL A 152 -9.08 -3.16 10.27
C VAL A 152 -9.08 -1.75 10.84
N ARG A 153 -9.39 -1.68 12.14
CA ARG A 153 -9.34 -0.42 12.89
C ARG A 153 -7.94 -0.14 13.39
N GLY A 154 -7.72 1.10 13.79
CA GLY A 154 -6.49 1.49 14.42
C GLY A 154 -6.57 2.87 15.05
N GLY A 155 -5.40 3.38 15.36
CA GLY A 155 -5.27 4.73 15.87
C GLY A 155 -3.83 5.03 16.27
N TRP A 156 -3.67 6.14 16.97
CA TRP A 156 -2.39 6.58 17.48
C TRP A 156 -2.35 6.47 18.99
N LYS A 157 -1.29 5.85 19.53
CA LYS A 157 -1.08 5.72 20.98
C LYS A 157 0.42 5.69 21.27
N ASP A 158 0.85 6.41 22.31
CA ASP A 158 2.25 6.43 22.76
C ASP A 158 3.26 6.71 21.64
N GLY A 159 2.91 7.65 20.74
CA GLY A 159 3.79 8.07 19.62
C GLY A 159 3.86 7.10 18.43
N LYS A 160 3.04 6.05 18.40
CA LYS A 160 3.06 5.04 17.33
C LYS A 160 1.63 4.65 16.89
N PRO A 161 1.48 4.15 15.65
CA PRO A 161 0.21 3.58 15.24
C PRO A 161 0.00 2.19 15.88
N TRP A 162 -1.25 1.85 16.11
CA TRP A 162 -1.68 0.48 16.40
C TRP A 162 -2.79 0.09 15.42
N LEU A 163 -2.87 -1.21 15.09
CA LEU A 163 -3.87 -1.78 14.19
C LEU A 163 -4.43 -3.07 14.80
N ASP A 164 -5.75 -3.24 14.71
CA ASP A 164 -6.48 -4.45 15.06
C ASP A 164 -6.44 -5.44 13.88
N LEU A 165 -5.23 -5.94 13.59
CA LEU A 165 -5.00 -6.87 12.49
C LEU A 165 -5.58 -8.26 12.83
N PRO A 166 -6.19 -8.95 11.86
CA PRO A 166 -6.63 -10.33 12.09
C PRO A 166 -5.46 -11.23 12.46
N GLU A 167 -5.68 -12.14 13.41
CA GLU A 167 -4.74 -13.22 13.72
C GLU A 167 -4.51 -14.08 12.46
N ARG A 168 -3.26 -14.52 12.27
CA ARG A 168 -2.84 -15.36 11.14
C ARG A 168 -2.37 -16.71 11.62
#